data_AF-A0A7K4CVG5-F1
#
_entry.id   AF-A0A7K4CVG5-F1
#
_cell.length_a   1.000
_cell.length_b   1.000
_cell.length_c   1.000
_cell.angle_alpha   90.00
_cell.angle_beta   90.00
_cell.angle_gamma   90.00
#
_symmetry.space_group_name_H-M   'P 1'
#
loop_
_entity.id
_entity.type
_entity.pdbx_description
1 polymer ?
#
loop_
_entity_poly.entity_id
_entity_poly.type
_entity_poly.pdbx_seq_one_letter_code
_entity_poly.pdbx_strand_id
1 'polypeptide(L)'
;MDLDAFARAISSHASITKKLAIHDVLEILDDNAFNKEHVLKDIGEDAAAVDMGGGTVGLIATDMISSDLVKRSPFSAGYSAILVCI
;
A
#
# COMPACT_ATOMS: atom_id res chain seq x y z
N MET A 1 28.76 12.36 4.93
CA MET A 1 27.57 11.51 5.18
C MET A 1 27.74 10.29 4.32
N ASP A 2 27.80 9.11 4.92
CA ASP A 2 27.90 7.85 4.16
C ASP A 2 26.52 7.55 3.56
N LEU A 3 26.40 7.67 2.24
CA LEU A 3 25.16 7.48 1.51
C LEU A 3 24.68 6.03 1.60
N ASP A 4 25.61 5.07 1.61
CA ASP A 4 25.27 3.66 1.69
C ASP A 4 24.71 3.30 3.06
N ALA A 5 25.30 3.87 4.12
CA ALA A 5 24.76 3.73 5.48
C ALA A 5 23.36 4.35 5.58
N PHE A 6 23.12 5.51 4.97
CA PHE A 6 21.82 6.16 4.98
C PHE A 6 20.75 5.36 4.20
N ALA A 7 21.09 4.90 2.99
CA ALA A 7 20.21 4.07 2.18
C ALA A 7 19.83 2.78 2.90
N ARG A 8 20.81 2.10 3.54
CA ARG A 8 20.56 0.93 4.38
C ARG A 8 19.60 1.25 5.51
N ALA A 9 19.85 2.32 6.26
CA ALA A 9 19.02 2.73 7.39
C ALA A 9 17.57 3.01 6.99
N ILE A 10 17.33 3.64 5.83
CA ILE A 10 15.98 3.82 5.27
C ILE A 10 15.36 2.47 4.94
N SER A 11 16.04 1.66 4.10
CA SER A 11 15.49 0.39 3.61
C SER A 11 15.14 -0.60 4.74
N SER A 12 15.89 -0.57 5.85
CA SER A 12 15.64 -1.41 7.02
C SER A 12 14.66 -0.81 8.04
N HIS A 13 14.18 0.41 7.82
CA HIS A 13 13.33 1.08 8.79
C HIS A 13 11.98 0.35 8.92
N ALA A 14 11.50 0.20 10.16
CA ALA A 14 10.29 -0.59 10.44
C ALA A 14 9.06 -0.13 9.63
N SER A 15 8.90 1.18 9.41
CA SER A 15 7.78 1.69 8.58
C SER A 15 7.80 1.21 7.12
N ILE A 16 8.96 0.83 6.59
CA ILE A 16 9.13 0.29 5.22
C ILE A 16 9.00 -1.23 5.26
N THR A 17 9.69 -1.89 6.19
CA THR A 17 9.71 -3.37 6.25
C THR A 17 8.41 -3.98 6.76
N LYS A 18 7.54 -3.22 7.46
CA LYS A 18 6.20 -3.69 7.88
C LYS A 18 5.32 -4.19 6.74
N LYS A 19 5.48 -3.65 5.53
CA LYS A 19 4.74 -4.14 4.35
C LYS A 19 5.12 -5.57 3.97
N LEU A 20 6.33 -6.04 4.32
CA LEU A 20 6.77 -7.41 4.08
C LEU A 20 5.93 -8.43 4.86
N ALA A 21 5.52 -8.10 6.09
CA ALA A 21 4.67 -8.99 6.88
C ALA A 21 3.25 -9.16 6.30
N ILE A 22 2.81 -8.25 5.42
CA ILE A 22 1.53 -8.38 4.71
C ILE A 22 1.64 -9.43 3.59
N HIS A 23 2.83 -9.60 2.99
CA HIS A 23 3.04 -10.65 1.97
C HIS A 23 2.77 -12.04 2.52
N ASP A 24 3.23 -12.33 3.74
CA ASP A 24 2.97 -13.62 4.40
C ASP A 24 1.45 -13.88 4.59
N VAL A 25 0.68 -12.82 4.89
CA VAL A 25 -0.79 -12.92 5.00
C VAL A 25 -1.44 -13.12 3.62
N LEU A 26 -0.91 -12.50 2.58
CA LEU A 26 -1.38 -12.67 1.20
C LEU A 26 -1.14 -14.11 0.70
N GLU A 27 -0.03 -14.74 1.06
CA GLU A 27 0.23 -16.15 0.75
C GLU A 27 -0.81 -17.08 1.39
N ILE A 28 -1.26 -16.77 2.62
CA ILE A 28 -2.32 -17.53 3.30
C ILE A 28 -3.67 -17.32 2.63
N LEU A 29 -3.93 -16.12 2.11
CA LEU A 29 -5.17 -15.81 1.43
C LEU A 29 -5.30 -16.57 0.11
N ASP A 30 -4.20 -17.05 -0.49
CA ASP A 30 -4.12 -17.87 -1.70
C ASP A 30 -4.86 -17.30 -2.93
N ASP A 31 -4.36 -17.56 -4.13
CA ASP A 31 -4.95 -17.01 -5.36
C ASP A 31 -6.39 -17.50 -5.63
N ASN A 32 -6.85 -18.51 -4.88
CA ASN A 32 -8.17 -19.13 -5.00
C ASN A 32 -9.24 -18.53 -4.06
N ALA A 33 -8.89 -17.70 -3.07
CA ALA A 33 -9.90 -17.17 -2.15
C ALA A 33 -10.76 -16.05 -2.76
N PHE A 34 -10.29 -15.41 -3.83
CA PHE A 34 -10.99 -14.31 -4.47
C PHE A 34 -10.98 -14.45 -5.99
N ASN A 35 -12.12 -14.21 -6.64
CA ASN A 35 -12.19 -14.19 -8.11
C ASN A 35 -11.44 -12.95 -8.64
N LYS A 36 -10.31 -13.18 -9.31
CA LYS A 36 -9.48 -12.15 -9.96
C LYS A 36 -9.85 -11.87 -11.41
N GLU A 37 -10.92 -12.46 -11.94
CA GLU A 37 -11.35 -12.34 -13.35
C GLU A 37 -11.44 -10.88 -13.84
N HIS A 38 -11.80 -9.96 -12.93
CA HIS A 38 -11.93 -8.53 -13.25
C HIS A 38 -10.75 -7.69 -12.75
N VAL A 39 -9.77 -8.27 -12.05
CA VAL A 39 -8.62 -7.53 -11.52
C VAL A 39 -7.53 -7.49 -12.60
N LEU A 40 -7.28 -6.32 -13.15
CA LEU A 40 -6.29 -6.10 -14.22
C LEU A 40 -4.88 -5.86 -13.65
N LYS A 41 -4.79 -5.17 -12.51
CA LYS A 41 -3.57 -4.92 -11.73
C LYS A 41 -3.91 -4.69 -10.25
N ASP A 42 -3.07 -5.15 -9.33
CA ASP A 42 -3.31 -5.03 -7.89
C ASP A 42 -2.04 -4.77 -7.05
N ILE A 43 -1.23 -5.80 -6.80
CA ILE A 43 -0.22 -5.85 -5.74
C ILE A 43 1.09 -5.24 -6.21
N GLY A 44 1.66 -4.38 -5.38
CA GLY A 44 2.93 -3.69 -5.65
C GLY A 44 2.80 -2.41 -6.48
N GLU A 45 1.57 -2.08 -6.88
CA GLU A 45 1.21 -0.83 -7.55
C GLU A 45 0.61 0.15 -6.52
N ASP A 46 0.61 1.46 -6.82
CA ASP A 46 0.02 2.50 -5.95
C ASP A 46 -1.52 2.46 -5.93
N ALA A 47 -2.14 1.78 -6.90
CA ALA A 47 -3.58 1.56 -6.99
C ALA A 47 -3.89 0.26 -7.75
N ALA A 48 -5.02 -0.37 -7.41
CA ALA A 48 -5.56 -1.50 -8.16
C ALA A 48 -6.43 -1.01 -9.33
N ALA A 49 -6.39 -1.74 -10.45
CA ALA A 49 -7.23 -1.51 -11.62
C ALA A 49 -8.18 -2.69 -11.81
N VAL A 50 -9.47 -2.40 -11.92
CA VAL A 50 -10.55 -3.40 -12.04
C VAL A 50 -11.40 -3.12 -13.26
N ASP A 51 -11.63 -4.12 -14.09
CA ASP A 51 -12.58 -4.04 -15.22
C ASP A 51 -14.02 -4.00 -14.68
N MET A 52 -14.75 -2.94 -15.03
CA MET A 52 -16.15 -2.75 -14.66
C MET A 52 -17.11 -3.17 -15.77
N GLY A 53 -16.59 -3.71 -16.88
CA GLY A 53 -17.35 -4.05 -18.07
C GLY A 53 -17.61 -2.85 -18.98
N GLY A 54 -18.07 -3.13 -20.20
CA GLY A 54 -18.41 -2.08 -21.17
C GLY A 54 -17.22 -1.21 -21.62
N GLY A 55 -15.99 -1.73 -21.49
CA GLY A 55 -14.75 -1.00 -21.81
C GLY A 55 -14.35 0.05 -20.76
N THR A 56 -14.88 -0.03 -19.54
CA THR A 56 -14.58 0.90 -18.45
C THR A 56 -13.69 0.23 -17.40
N VAL A 57 -12.66 0.94 -16.94
CA VAL A 57 -11.76 0.49 -15.86
C VAL A 57 -11.93 1.40 -14.65
N GLY A 58 -12.15 0.79 -13.48
CA GLY A 58 -12.15 1.47 -12.19
C GLY A 58 -10.76 1.40 -11.54
N LEU A 59 -10.27 2.54 -11.05
CA LEU A 59 -9.05 2.62 -10.26
C LEU A 59 -9.40 2.72 -8.78
N ILE A 60 -8.79 1.86 -7.96
CA ILE A 60 -9.00 1.79 -6.52
C ILE A 60 -7.64 1.99 -5.85
N ALA A 61 -7.42 3.20 -5.34
CA ALA A 61 -6.27 3.51 -4.50
C ALA A 61 -6.67 3.36 -3.02
N THR A 62 -5.87 2.63 -2.25
CA THR A 62 -6.04 2.53 -0.80
C THR A 62 -4.70 2.60 -0.12
N ASP A 63 -4.50 3.63 0.70
CA ASP A 63 -3.26 3.79 1.45
C ASP A 63 -3.44 3.66 2.95
N MET A 64 -2.43 3.06 3.59
CA MET A 64 -2.41 2.86 5.02
C MET A 64 -1.90 4.12 5.72
N ILE A 65 -2.71 4.66 6.63
CA ILE A 65 -2.27 5.70 7.56
C ILE A 65 -1.61 5.05 8.78
N SER A 66 -0.40 5.49 9.13
CA SER A 66 0.28 5.01 10.32
C SER A 66 -0.45 5.43 11.60
N SER A 67 -0.85 4.46 12.44
CA SER A 67 -1.49 4.74 13.73
C SER A 67 -0.58 5.51 14.70
N ASP A 68 0.74 5.37 14.58
CA ASP A 68 1.70 6.15 15.35
C ASP A 68 1.67 7.63 14.93
N LEU A 69 1.53 7.91 13.63
CA LEU A 69 1.38 9.27 13.12
C LEU A 69 0.06 9.88 13.61
N VAL A 70 -1.03 9.11 13.60
CA VAL A 70 -2.33 9.55 14.14
C VAL A 70 -2.20 9.92 15.62
N LYS A 71 -1.53 9.10 16.42
CA LYS A 71 -1.33 9.37 17.86
C LYS A 71 -0.49 10.62 18.13
N ARG A 72 0.55 10.86 17.32
CA ARG A 72 1.48 11.99 17.51
C ARG A 72 0.95 13.30 16.94
N SER A 73 0.29 13.25 15.79
CA SER A 73 -0.28 14.40 15.11
C SER A 73 -1.50 13.99 14.28
N PRO A 74 -2.70 14.00 14.87
CA PRO A 74 -3.93 13.63 14.18
C PRO A 74 -4.20 14.49 12.94
N PHE A 75 -3.92 15.80 13.02
CA PHE A 75 -4.12 16.72 11.90
C PHE A 75 -3.19 16.38 10.73
N SER A 76 -1.89 16.19 10.99
CA SER A 76 -0.94 15.80 9.95
C SER A 76 -1.30 14.43 9.37
N ALA A 77 -1.73 13.48 10.20
CA ALA A 77 -2.17 12.17 9.72
C ALA A 77 -3.38 12.27 8.78
N GLY A 78 -4.38 13.07 9.14
CA GLY A 78 -5.57 13.30 8.29
C GLY A 78 -5.24 14.03 7.00
N TYR A 79 -4.37 15.03 7.05
CA TYR A 79 -3.92 15.74 5.84
C TYR A 79 -3.13 14.82 4.90
N SER A 80 -2.17 14.06 5.44
CA SER A 80 -1.39 13.09 4.65
C SER A 80 -2.26 11.99 4.05
N ALA A 81 -3.29 11.53 4.78
CA ALA A 81 -4.24 10.55 4.26
C ALA A 81 -4.97 11.00 2.99
N ILE A 82 -5.31 12.29 2.93
CA ILE A 82 -5.93 12.87 1.74
C ILE A 82 -4.91 12.96 0.62
N LEU A 83 -3.70 13.46 0.90
CA LEU A 83 -2.67 13.68 -0.12
C LEU A 83 -2.17 12.40 -0.78
N VAL A 84 -2.02 11.32 -0.03
CA VAL A 84 -1.44 10.07 -0.57
C VAL A 84 -2.43 9.38 -1.52
N CYS A 85 -3.73 9.67 -1.41
CA CYS A 85 -4.76 9.13 -2.29
C CYS A 85 -5.07 10.00 -3.53
N ILE A 86 -4.36 11.12 -3.75
CA ILE A 86 -4.52 12.00 -4.94
C ILE A 86 -3.47 11.64 -5.98
#